data_AF-A0A7S1J081-F1
#
_entry.id   AF-A0A7S1J081-F1
#
_cell.length_a   1.000
_cell.length_b   1.000
_cell.length_c   1.000
_cell.angle_alpha   90.00
_cell.angle_beta   90.00
_cell.angle_gamma   90.00
#
_symmetry.space_group_name_H-M   'P 1'
#
loop_
_entity.id
_entity.type
_entity.pdbx_description
1 polymer ?
#
loop_
_entity_poly.entity_id
_entity_poly.type
_entity_poly.pdbx_seq_one_letter_code
_entity_poly.pdbx_strand_id
1 'polypeptide(L)'
;MPKVENTSVFGGLTREDVQSMSWEDQHAVVMKELRKVYRDNLQPAEQDYHYDRFKPSTFQDTLACSTPLVLFIGPFSAGKTTFINYLLGGDYLHTGPEPTTSRFTCIFHAEEENQMS
;
A
#
# COMPACT_ATOMS: atom_id res chain seq x y z
N MET A 1 9.08 -15.26 -39.49
CA MET A 1 9.11 -14.78 -38.09
C MET A 1 8.36 -13.47 -38.04
N PRO A 2 7.12 -13.42 -37.49
CA PRO A 2 6.44 -12.14 -37.29
C PRO A 2 7.21 -11.34 -36.23
N LYS A 3 7.44 -10.06 -36.51
CA LYS A 3 8.08 -9.13 -35.57
C LYS A 3 7.13 -8.94 -34.37
N VAL A 4 7.63 -9.10 -33.16
CA VAL A 4 6.91 -8.76 -31.93
C VAL A 4 6.70 -7.24 -31.96
N GLU A 5 5.49 -6.81 -32.29
CA GLU A 5 5.12 -5.40 -32.23
C GLU A 5 5.16 -4.96 -30.77
N ASN A 6 5.85 -3.85 -30.51
CA ASN A 6 5.89 -3.18 -29.21
C ASN A 6 4.46 -2.98 -28.70
N THR A 7 4.04 -3.89 -27.83
CA THR A 7 2.68 -3.94 -27.31
C THR A 7 2.56 -2.83 -26.29
N SER A 8 1.80 -1.79 -26.59
CA SER A 8 1.44 -0.76 -25.60
C SER A 8 0.87 -1.46 -24.36
N VAL A 9 1.50 -1.27 -23.20
CA VAL A 9 1.13 -2.04 -21.99
C VAL A 9 0.09 -1.29 -21.18
N PHE A 10 0.20 0.04 -21.09
CA PHE A 10 -0.63 0.87 -20.22
C PHE A 10 -1.06 2.15 -20.94
N GLY A 11 -2.33 2.25 -21.35
CA GLY A 11 -2.90 3.49 -21.89
C GLY A 11 -2.20 4.10 -23.12
N GLY A 12 -1.48 3.29 -23.91
CA GLY A 12 -0.70 3.76 -25.06
C GLY A 12 0.78 4.04 -24.77
N LEU A 13 1.22 3.92 -23.51
CA LEU A 13 2.63 4.00 -23.13
C LEU A 13 3.31 2.65 -23.29
N THR A 14 4.55 2.69 -23.79
CA THR A 14 5.43 1.53 -23.78
C THR A 14 6.04 1.34 -22.39
N ARG A 15 6.59 0.15 -22.15
CA ARG A 15 7.31 -0.14 -20.91
C ARG A 15 8.52 0.77 -20.70
N GLU A 16 9.19 1.14 -21.79
CA GLU A 16 10.34 2.05 -21.77
C GLU A 16 9.93 3.46 -21.39
N ASP A 17 8.80 3.95 -21.92
CA ASP A 17 8.27 5.28 -21.59
C ASP A 17 7.99 5.37 -20.09
N VAL A 18 7.31 4.36 -19.53
CA VAL A 18 6.99 4.33 -18.09
C VAL A 18 8.27 4.30 -17.26
N GLN A 19 9.25 3.48 -17.62
CA GLN A 19 10.52 3.37 -16.88
C GLN A 19 11.34 4.66 -16.85
N SER A 20 11.14 5.57 -17.81
CA SER A 20 11.81 6.86 -17.86
C SER A 20 11.17 7.94 -16.96
N MET A 21 9.96 7.71 -16.45
CA MET A 21 9.21 8.65 -15.63
C MET A 21 9.67 8.69 -14.16
N SER A 22 9.23 9.71 -13.42
CA SER A 22 9.38 9.76 -11.95
C SER A 22 8.66 8.58 -11.28
N TRP A 23 9.08 8.21 -10.07
CA TRP A 23 8.42 7.15 -9.30
C TRP A 23 6.95 7.49 -9.04
N GLU A 24 6.65 8.75 -8.73
CA GLU A 24 5.30 9.23 -8.45
C GLU A 24 4.39 9.07 -9.67
N ASP A 25 4.90 9.44 -10.85
CA ASP A 25 4.13 9.34 -12.10
C ASP A 25 3.98 7.88 -12.56
N GLN A 26 5.04 7.07 -12.42
CA GLN A 26 4.98 5.63 -12.66
C GLN A 26 3.90 4.97 -11.80
N HIS A 27 3.91 5.27 -10.51
CA HIS A 27 2.95 4.75 -9.55
C HIS A 27 1.53 5.19 -9.93
N ALA A 28 1.32 6.46 -10.28
CA ALA A 28 0.01 6.97 -10.68
C ALA A 28 -0.55 6.27 -11.93
N VAL A 29 0.30 6.04 -12.95
CA VAL A 29 -0.08 5.34 -14.19
C VAL A 29 -0.49 3.90 -13.89
N VAL A 30 0.32 3.16 -13.14
CA VAL A 30 0.05 1.75 -12.80
C VAL A 30 -1.24 1.64 -11.97
N MET A 31 -1.42 2.50 -10.97
CA MET A 31 -2.62 2.49 -10.12
C MET A 31 -3.89 2.89 -10.87
N LYS A 32 -3.79 3.76 -11.89
CA LYS A 32 -4.91 4.10 -12.77
C LYS A 32 -5.35 2.87 -13.58
N GLU A 33 -4.41 2.15 -14.16
CA GLU A 33 -4.73 0.97 -14.99
C GLU A 33 -5.22 -0.20 -14.15
N LEU A 34 -4.63 -0.46 -12.97
CA LEU A 34 -5.15 -1.48 -12.04
C LEU A 34 -6.59 -1.21 -11.64
N ARG A 35 -6.94 0.06 -11.34
CA ARG A 35 -8.33 0.45 -11.05
C ARG A 35 -9.27 0.21 -12.23
N LYS A 36 -8.79 0.44 -13.45
CA LYS A 36 -9.56 0.17 -14.67
C LYS A 36 -9.82 -1.33 -14.85
N VAL A 37 -8.77 -2.16 -14.77
CA VAL A 37 -8.89 -3.61 -14.88
C VAL A 37 -9.83 -4.19 -13.82
N TYR A 38 -9.76 -3.69 -12.59
CA TYR A 38 -10.67 -4.09 -11.52
C TYR A 38 -12.13 -3.75 -11.85
N ARG A 39 -12.41 -2.50 -12.26
CA ARG A 39 -13.76 -2.04 -12.59
C ARG A 39 -14.37 -2.81 -13.75
N ASP A 40 -13.57 -3.07 -14.77
CA ASP A 40 -14.07 -3.66 -16.02
C ASP A 40 -14.30 -5.18 -15.87
N ASN A 41 -13.50 -5.87 -15.06
CA ASN A 41 -13.51 -7.34 -15.01
C ASN A 41 -13.93 -7.94 -13.66
N LEU A 42 -13.51 -7.36 -12.54
CA LEU A 42 -13.71 -7.97 -11.22
C LEU A 42 -14.97 -7.43 -10.51
N GLN A 43 -15.25 -6.14 -10.64
CA GLN A 43 -16.42 -5.52 -10.03
C GLN A 43 -17.76 -6.13 -10.49
N PRO A 44 -17.99 -6.47 -11.78
CA PRO A 44 -19.22 -7.13 -12.20
C PRO A 44 -19.37 -8.52 -11.57
N ALA A 45 -18.28 -9.29 -11.47
CA ALA A 45 -18.29 -10.60 -10.85
C ALA A 45 -18.59 -10.50 -9.33
N GLU A 46 -18.03 -9.52 -8.64
CA GLU A 46 -18.34 -9.29 -7.22
C GLU A 46 -19.83 -8.97 -7.00
N GLN A 47 -20.43 -8.19 -7.89
CA GLN A 47 -21.86 -7.87 -7.85
C GLN A 47 -22.73 -9.10 -8.11
N ASP A 48 -22.40 -9.90 -9.13
CA ASP A 48 -23.15 -11.11 -9.48
C ASP A 48 -23.17 -12.15 -8.34
N TYR A 49 -22.06 -12.27 -7.59
CA TYR A 49 -21.96 -13.18 -6.45
C TYR A 49 -22.30 -12.54 -5.10
N HIS A 50 -22.76 -11.28 -5.09
CA HIS A 50 -23.02 -10.50 -3.88
C HIS A 50 -21.87 -10.53 -2.86
N TYR A 51 -20.64 -10.40 -3.36
CA TYR A 51 -19.42 -10.51 -2.54
C TYR A 51 -19.33 -9.45 -1.45
N ASP A 52 -19.97 -8.29 -1.67
CA ASP A 52 -20.13 -7.21 -0.68
C ASP A 52 -20.72 -7.68 0.65
N ARG A 53 -21.52 -8.77 0.63
CA ARG A 53 -22.11 -9.36 1.84
C ARG A 53 -21.09 -10.10 2.70
N PHE A 54 -19.98 -10.56 2.12
CA PHE A 54 -18.92 -11.27 2.83
C PHE A 54 -17.75 -10.34 3.20
N LYS A 55 -17.50 -9.29 2.42
CA LYS A 55 -16.52 -8.24 2.73
C LYS A 55 -17.10 -6.85 2.47
N PRO A 56 -17.36 -6.05 3.51
CA PRO A 56 -17.94 -4.72 3.35
C PRO A 56 -16.95 -3.63 2.87
N SER A 57 -15.65 -3.94 2.80
CA SER A 57 -14.64 -3.04 2.21
C SER A 57 -14.38 -3.47 0.77
N THR A 58 -14.77 -2.64 -0.19
CA THR A 58 -14.53 -2.93 -1.62
C THR A 58 -13.03 -2.78 -1.89
N PHE A 59 -12.47 -3.62 -2.76
CA PHE A 59 -11.06 -3.54 -3.15
C PHE A 59 -10.67 -2.15 -3.69
N GLN A 60 -11.63 -1.40 -4.24
CA GLN A 60 -11.45 0.00 -4.64
C GLN A 60 -10.97 0.91 -3.51
N ASP A 61 -11.50 0.72 -2.29
CA ASP A 61 -11.11 1.53 -1.12
C ASP A 61 -9.68 1.22 -0.70
N THR A 62 -9.26 -0.04 -0.85
CA THR A 62 -7.89 -0.47 -0.57
C THR A 62 -6.92 0.05 -1.64
N LEU A 63 -7.31 0.05 -2.92
CA LEU A 63 -6.51 0.64 -4.00
C LEU A 63 -6.39 2.16 -3.89
N ALA A 64 -7.37 2.83 -3.28
CA ALA A 64 -7.32 4.27 -3.05
C ALA A 64 -6.30 4.65 -1.97
N CYS A 65 -6.03 3.74 -1.03
CA CYS A 65 -5.02 3.91 0.01
C CYS A 65 -3.62 3.58 -0.57
N SER A 66 -3.01 4.56 -1.24
CA SER A 66 -1.74 4.42 -1.97
C SER A 66 -0.49 4.31 -1.11
N THR A 67 -0.61 4.46 0.20
CA THR A 67 0.56 4.45 1.09
C THR A 67 0.97 3.01 1.40
N PRO A 68 2.20 2.59 1.05
CA PRO A 68 2.66 1.24 1.37
C PRO A 68 2.70 1.03 2.88
N LEU A 69 2.19 -0.11 3.34
CA LEU A 69 2.15 -0.49 4.76
C LEU A 69 3.24 -1.51 5.07
N VAL A 70 4.01 -1.27 6.14
CA VAL A 70 4.99 -2.22 6.67
C VAL A 70 4.51 -2.72 8.02
N LEU A 71 4.35 -4.05 8.15
CA LEU A 71 3.87 -4.70 9.37
C LEU A 71 5.00 -5.44 10.09
N PHE A 72 5.26 -5.06 11.33
CA PHE A 72 6.24 -5.73 12.20
C PHE A 72 5.56 -6.75 13.11
N ILE A 73 5.85 -8.04 12.92
CA ILE A 73 5.32 -9.16 13.72
C ILE A 73 6.47 -9.89 14.42
N GLY A 74 6.26 -10.28 15.67
CA GLY A 74 7.23 -11.07 16.42
C GLY A 74 6.94 -11.10 17.92
N PRO A 75 7.60 -12.00 18.67
CA PRO A 75 7.36 -12.16 20.11
C PRO A 75 7.68 -10.90 20.91
N PHE A 76 7.23 -10.87 22.17
CA PHE A 76 7.56 -9.78 23.09
C PHE A 76 9.08 -9.59 23.19
N SER A 77 9.51 -8.32 23.27
CA SER A 77 10.93 -7.94 23.40
C SER A 77 11.85 -8.32 22.22
N ALA A 78 11.30 -8.71 21.07
CA ALA A 78 12.09 -8.97 19.85
C ALA A 78 12.71 -7.71 19.20
N GLY A 79 12.62 -6.53 19.84
CA GLY A 79 13.20 -5.29 19.33
C GLY A 79 12.40 -4.58 18.22
N LYS A 80 11.14 -4.98 17.96
CA LYS A 80 10.28 -4.36 16.93
C LYS A 80 10.19 -2.84 17.06
N THR A 81 9.91 -2.36 18.27
CA THR A 81 9.78 -0.94 18.59
C THR A 81 11.09 -0.19 18.39
N THR A 82 12.21 -0.77 18.86
CA THR A 82 13.55 -0.22 18.65
C THR A 82 13.89 -0.13 17.16
N PHE A 83 13.51 -1.12 16.36
CA PHE A 83 13.74 -1.12 14.92
C PHE A 83 12.91 -0.04 14.21
N ILE A 84 11.66 0.17 14.61
CA ILE A 84 10.83 1.26 14.08
C ILE A 84 11.46 2.62 14.40
N ASN A 85 11.84 2.85 15.66
CA ASN A 85 12.53 4.09 16.07
C ASN A 85 13.83 4.32 15.28
N TYR A 86 14.60 3.26 15.05
CA TYR A 86 15.80 3.31 14.22
C TYR A 86 15.48 3.73 12.77
N LEU A 87 14.45 3.16 12.14
CA LEU A 87 14.03 3.55 10.79
C LEU A 87 13.53 4.99 10.70
N LEU A 88 12.86 5.47 11.75
CA LEU A 88 12.36 6.85 11.83
C LEU A 88 13.44 7.87 12.25
N GLY A 89 14.62 7.41 12.67
CA GLY A 89 15.73 8.25 13.10
C GLY A 89 15.51 8.98 14.43
N GLY A 90 14.61 8.48 15.29
CA GLY A 90 14.27 9.14 16.56
C GLY A 90 13.52 8.22 17.53
N ASP A 91 13.32 8.68 18.76
CA ASP A 91 12.65 7.91 19.82
C ASP A 91 11.15 8.24 19.89
N TYR A 92 10.38 7.70 18.94
CA TYR A 92 8.95 7.99 18.78
C TYR A 92 8.05 7.05 19.56
N LEU A 93 8.47 5.79 19.71
CA LEU A 93 7.74 4.77 20.45
C LEU A 93 8.47 4.41 21.73
N HIS A 94 7.73 4.29 22.85
CA HIS A 94 8.33 3.89 24.12
C HIS A 94 8.97 2.50 24.03
N THR A 95 10.27 2.42 24.30
CA THR A 95 11.02 1.17 24.42
C THR A 95 11.34 0.90 25.88
N GLY A 96 10.88 -0.23 26.43
CA GLY A 96 11.09 -0.58 27.83
C GLY A 96 10.99 -2.09 28.08
N PRO A 97 11.54 -2.59 29.21
CA PRO A 97 11.50 -4.00 29.58
C PRO A 97 10.09 -4.47 29.98
N GLU A 98 9.20 -3.55 30.33
CA GLU A 98 7.78 -3.84 30.52
C GLU A 98 7.09 -4.12 29.17
N PRO A 99 6.06 -4.99 29.13
CA PRO A 99 5.31 -5.28 27.91
C PRO A 99 4.68 -3.99 27.35
N THR A 100 5.38 -3.35 26.42
CA THR A 100 5.06 -2.01 25.91
C THR A 100 4.05 -2.05 24.76
N THR A 101 3.74 -3.25 24.25
CA THR A 101 2.77 -3.47 23.15
C THR A 101 1.73 -4.52 23.55
N SER A 102 0.73 -4.10 24.33
CA SER A 102 -0.55 -4.82 24.47
C SER A 102 -1.58 -4.40 23.41
N ARG A 103 -1.23 -3.46 22.53
CA ARG A 103 -2.10 -2.84 21.52
C ARG A 103 -1.42 -2.79 20.15
N PHE A 104 -2.23 -2.80 19.09
CA PHE A 104 -1.78 -2.51 17.73
C PHE A 104 -1.52 -1.00 17.61
N THR A 105 -0.33 -0.62 17.13
CA THR A 105 0.06 0.77 16.89
C THR A 105 0.28 0.97 15.39
N CYS A 106 -0.41 1.95 14.81
CA CYS A 106 -0.21 2.35 13.42
C CYS A 106 0.44 3.73 13.40
N ILE A 107 1.51 3.87 12.61
CA ILE A 107 2.22 5.14 12.41
C ILE A 107 1.98 5.57 10.96
N PHE A 108 1.50 6.79 10.80
CA PHE A 108 1.27 7.43 9.50
C PHE A 108 1.96 8.78 9.47
N HIS A 109 2.33 9.24 8.28
CA HIS A 109 2.78 10.61 8.09
C HIS A 109 1.63 11.59 8.41
N ALA A 110 1.94 12.67 9.11
CA ALA A 110 1.04 13.78 9.39
C ALA A 110 1.77 15.10 9.13
N GLU A 111 1.04 16.12 8.64
CA GLU A 111 1.61 17.46 8.42
C GLU A 111 1.87 18.21 9.74
N GLU A 112 1.11 17.88 10.79
CA GLU A 112 1.28 18.42 12.13
C GLU A 112 1.61 17.31 13.13
N GLU A 113 2.55 17.58 14.04
CA GLU A 113 2.93 16.66 15.10
C GLU A 113 1.85 16.64 16.19
N ASN A 114 0.94 15.66 16.10
CA ASN A 114 0.04 15.33 17.20
C ASN A 114 0.79 14.44 18.19
N GLN A 115 1.23 15.02 19.31
CA GLN A 115 1.71 14.23 20.43
C GLN A 115 0.54 13.38 20.95
N MET A 116 0.66 12.05 20.81
CA MET A 116 -0.22 11.12 21.52
C MET A 116 -0.04 11.33 23.02
N SER A 117 -0.97 12.04 23.65
CA SER A 117 -1.10 12.19 25.10
C SER A 117 -1.61 10.91 25.76
#